data_AF-A0A8B7IMC7-F1
#
_entry.id   AF-A0A8B7IMC7-F1
#
_cell.length_a   1.000
_cell.length_b   1.000
_cell.length_c   1.000
_cell.angle_alpha   90.00
_cell.angle_beta   90.00
_cell.angle_gamma   90.00
#
_symmetry.space_group_name_H-M   'P 1'
#
loop_
_entity.id
_entity.type
_entity.pdbx_description
1 polymer ?
#
loop_
_entity_poly.entity_id
_entity_poly.type
_entity_poly.pdbx_seq_one_letter_code
_entity_poly.pdbx_strand_id
1 'polypeptide(L)'
;TVTVKEDQIMQQNPPKFDKIEDMAMLTFLHEPAVLYNLKDRYSSWMIYTYSGLFCVTVNPYKWLPVYNAEVVAAYRGKKRSEAPPHIFSISDNAYQNMLTDRENQSILITPVNLLEKSRVIFQLKAERNYHIFYQILSNKKPELLETLLITNNPYDYSYVSQGEVTVASIDDSEELMATDSAFDVLGFTAEEKAGVYKLTGAIMHFGNMKFKQKQREEQAEPDGTEDADKSAYLMGLNSADLLKGLCHPRVKVGNEYVTKGQNVQQVYYSIGALAKAVYEKMFNWMVVRINNSLETKQPRQYFIGVLDIAGFEIFDFNSFEQLCINFTNEKLQQFFNHHMFVLEQEEYKKEGIEWEFIDFGMDLQACIDLIEK
;
A
#
# COMPACT_ATOMS: atom_id res chain seq x y z
N THR A 1 17.66 -13.27 41.19
CA THR A 1 16.38 -12.81 41.76
C THR A 1 16.13 -11.40 41.30
N VAL A 2 14.91 -11.06 40.91
CA VAL A 2 14.51 -9.70 40.51
C VAL A 2 13.41 -9.25 41.47
N THR A 3 13.51 -8.03 41.97
CA THR A 3 12.44 -7.40 42.76
C THR A 3 11.57 -6.59 41.81
N VAL A 4 10.29 -6.95 41.73
CA VAL A 4 9.26 -6.24 40.97
C VAL A 4 8.16 -5.77 41.92
N LYS A 5 7.35 -4.81 41.48
CA LYS A 5 6.14 -4.43 42.21
C LYS A 5 5.03 -5.45 41.98
N GLU A 6 4.05 -5.50 42.88
CA GLU A 6 2.93 -6.44 42.80
C GLU A 6 2.00 -6.16 41.60
N ASP A 7 1.81 -4.90 41.23
CA ASP A 7 1.07 -4.46 40.02
C ASP A 7 1.74 -4.88 38.69
N GLN A 8 3.00 -5.32 38.74
CA GLN A 8 3.74 -5.84 37.59
C GLN A 8 3.67 -7.38 37.49
N ILE A 9 3.00 -8.06 38.43
CA ILE A 9 2.88 -9.52 38.46
C ILE A 9 1.56 -9.93 37.82
N MET A 10 1.62 -10.56 36.64
CA MET A 10 0.46 -11.12 35.96
C MET A 10 0.40 -12.64 36.11
N GLN A 11 -0.82 -13.18 36.22
CA GLN A 11 -1.05 -14.60 36.54
C GLN A 11 -0.81 -15.50 35.33
N GLN A 12 -0.06 -16.60 35.50
CA GLN A 12 0.17 -17.55 34.42
C GLN A 12 -1.09 -18.40 34.16
N ASN A 13 -1.47 -18.54 32.89
CA ASN A 13 -2.53 -19.47 32.49
C ASN A 13 -2.10 -20.93 32.75
N PRO A 14 -3.00 -21.81 33.24
CA PRO A 14 -2.68 -23.22 33.44
C PRO A 14 -2.24 -23.94 32.15
N PRO A 15 -1.34 -24.95 32.22
CA PRO A 15 -0.78 -25.64 31.03
C PRO A 15 -1.79 -26.30 30.08
N LYS A 16 -3.06 -26.48 30.51
CA LYS A 16 -4.16 -26.93 29.64
C LYS A 16 -4.44 -25.98 28.46
N PHE A 17 -3.89 -24.77 28.51
CA PHE A 17 -4.02 -23.73 27.49
C PHE A 17 -2.74 -23.53 26.66
N ASP A 18 -1.74 -24.40 26.80
CA ASP A 18 -0.53 -24.33 25.98
C ASP A 18 -0.89 -24.47 24.50
N LYS A 19 -0.42 -23.52 23.68
CA LYS A 19 -0.67 -23.43 22.23
C LYS A 19 -2.15 -23.36 21.84
N ILE A 20 -3.01 -22.80 22.70
CA ILE A 20 -4.45 -22.68 22.44
C ILE A 20 -4.75 -22.04 21.08
N GLU A 21 -5.73 -22.59 20.38
CA GLU A 21 -6.11 -22.16 19.04
C GLU A 21 -6.85 -20.83 19.02
N ASP A 22 -7.58 -20.52 20.10
CA ASP A 22 -8.28 -19.24 20.29
C ASP A 22 -7.93 -18.62 21.65
N MET A 23 -7.28 -17.47 21.62
CA MET A 23 -6.82 -16.78 22.83
C MET A 23 -7.95 -16.19 23.66
N ALA A 24 -9.16 -16.01 23.11
CA ALA A 24 -10.33 -15.59 23.89
C ALA A 24 -10.79 -16.64 24.92
N MET A 25 -10.32 -17.90 24.81
CA MET A 25 -10.62 -18.97 25.76
C MET A 25 -9.63 -19.07 26.94
N LEU A 26 -8.64 -18.17 27.02
CA LEU A 26 -7.72 -18.09 28.16
C LEU A 26 -8.46 -17.66 29.44
N THR A 27 -8.06 -18.18 30.59
CA THR A 27 -8.67 -17.79 31.89
C THR A 27 -8.17 -16.44 32.38
N PHE A 28 -6.88 -16.15 32.15
CA PHE A 28 -6.29 -14.85 32.46
C PHE A 28 -5.94 -14.15 31.14
N LEU A 29 -6.70 -13.10 30.82
CA LEU A 29 -6.54 -12.29 29.61
C LEU A 29 -5.69 -11.06 29.93
N HIS A 30 -4.43 -11.08 29.48
CA HIS A 30 -3.47 -9.99 29.59
C HIS A 30 -2.36 -10.13 28.54
N GLU A 31 -1.63 -9.04 28.29
CA GLU A 31 -0.59 -8.97 27.25
C GLU A 31 0.45 -10.10 27.31
N PRO A 32 1.09 -10.43 28.47
CA PRO A 32 2.00 -11.57 28.57
C PRO A 32 1.41 -12.92 28.19
N ALA A 33 0.12 -13.17 28.46
CA ALA A 33 -0.51 -14.44 28.10
C ALA A 33 -0.70 -14.59 26.59
N VAL A 34 -1.17 -13.52 25.93
CA VAL A 34 -1.28 -13.44 24.47
C VAL A 34 0.10 -13.60 23.82
N LEU A 35 1.10 -12.85 24.30
CA LEU A 35 2.47 -12.92 23.82
C LEU A 35 3.09 -14.32 23.99
N TYR A 36 2.87 -14.97 25.13
CA TYR A 36 3.37 -16.32 25.38
C TYR A 36 2.76 -17.35 24.43
N ASN A 37 1.43 -17.34 24.24
CA ASN A 37 0.76 -18.27 23.35
C ASN A 37 1.21 -18.10 21.89
N LEU A 38 1.24 -16.86 21.38
CA LEU A 38 1.72 -16.55 20.04
C LEU A 38 3.17 -17.00 19.84
N LYS A 39 4.04 -16.74 20.83
CA LYS A 39 5.46 -17.14 20.78
C LYS A 39 5.65 -18.65 20.73
N ASP A 40 4.91 -19.42 21.52
CA ASP A 40 5.05 -20.88 21.58
C ASP A 40 4.42 -21.58 20.35
N ARG A 41 3.30 -21.04 19.84
CA ARG A 41 2.73 -21.46 18.55
C ARG A 41 3.68 -21.17 17.39
N TYR A 42 4.23 -19.95 17.33
CA TYR A 42 5.22 -19.56 16.31
C TYR A 42 6.51 -20.40 16.38
N SER A 43 7.00 -20.71 17.59
CA SER A 43 8.14 -21.62 17.80
C SER A 43 7.87 -23.05 17.32
N SER A 44 6.60 -23.39 17.09
CA SER A 44 6.11 -24.66 16.53
C SER A 44 5.68 -24.54 15.06
N TRP A 45 6.02 -23.44 14.37
CA TRP A 45 5.60 -23.09 13.01
C TRP A 45 4.09 -22.94 12.78
N MET A 46 3.30 -22.80 13.85
CA MET A 46 1.88 -22.47 13.78
C MET A 46 1.70 -20.96 13.71
N ILE A 47 1.66 -20.41 12.50
CA ILE A 47 1.63 -18.95 12.25
C ILE A 47 0.27 -18.29 12.50
N TYR A 48 -0.82 -19.04 12.42
CA TYR A 48 -2.19 -18.57 12.61
C TYR A 48 -2.68 -18.90 14.02
N THR A 49 -3.36 -17.95 14.67
CA THR A 49 -3.98 -18.12 15.99
C THR A 49 -5.23 -17.25 16.06
N TYR A 50 -6.36 -17.78 16.51
CA TYR A 50 -7.56 -16.97 16.71
C TYR A 50 -7.48 -16.12 17.98
N SER A 51 -8.25 -15.03 17.98
CA SER A 51 -8.47 -14.19 19.16
C SER A 51 -9.87 -13.61 19.08
N GLY A 52 -10.88 -14.33 19.59
CA GLY A 52 -12.27 -13.89 19.48
C GLY A 52 -12.72 -13.90 18.01
N LEU A 53 -13.16 -12.79 17.42
CA LEU A 53 -13.52 -12.79 15.99
C LEU A 53 -12.30 -12.79 15.04
N PHE A 54 -11.09 -12.52 15.52
CA PHE A 54 -9.92 -12.26 14.66
C PHE A 54 -9.06 -13.50 14.41
N CYS A 55 -8.27 -13.45 13.33
CA CYS A 55 -7.17 -14.38 13.06
C CYS A 55 -5.84 -13.62 13.07
N VAL A 56 -5.06 -13.77 14.15
CA VAL A 56 -3.72 -13.22 14.28
C VAL A 56 -2.76 -14.08 13.44
N THR A 57 -1.93 -13.43 12.62
CA THR A 57 -0.92 -14.08 11.79
C THR A 57 0.47 -13.56 12.14
N VAL A 58 1.41 -14.45 12.41
CA VAL A 58 2.83 -14.09 12.64
C VAL A 58 3.65 -14.50 11.42
N ASN A 59 4.31 -13.54 10.76
CA ASN A 59 5.08 -13.78 9.54
C ASN A 59 6.21 -14.82 9.76
N PRO A 60 6.21 -15.97 9.05
CA PRO A 60 7.24 -17.01 9.20
C PRO A 60 8.61 -16.65 8.59
N TYR A 61 8.66 -15.63 7.72
CA TYR A 61 9.82 -15.29 6.87
C TYR A 61 10.38 -16.49 6.07
N LYS A 62 9.55 -17.51 5.84
CA LYS A 62 9.89 -18.78 5.16
C LYS A 62 8.66 -19.34 4.46
N TRP A 63 8.89 -20.10 3.40
CA TRP A 63 7.84 -20.86 2.73
C TRP A 63 7.32 -21.98 3.65
N LEU A 64 6.00 -22.05 3.81
CA LEU A 64 5.31 -23.13 4.51
C LEU A 64 4.32 -23.80 3.54
N PRO A 65 4.15 -25.14 3.58
CA PRO A 65 3.25 -25.87 2.67
C PRO A 65 1.75 -25.67 2.97
N VAL A 66 1.39 -24.71 3.82
CA VAL A 66 0.01 -24.44 4.29
C VAL A 66 -0.88 -23.84 3.20
N TYR A 67 -0.30 -23.35 2.10
CA TYR A 67 -1.03 -22.79 0.95
C TYR A 67 -1.26 -23.81 -0.19
N ASN A 68 -0.88 -25.07 0.00
CA ASN A 68 -1.05 -26.11 -1.00
C ASN A 68 -2.55 -26.41 -1.29
N ALA A 69 -2.85 -26.85 -2.52
CA ALA A 69 -4.22 -27.15 -2.96
C ALA A 69 -4.93 -28.21 -2.10
N GLU A 70 -4.18 -29.15 -1.50
CA GLU A 70 -4.69 -30.13 -0.54
C GLU A 70 -5.25 -29.47 0.72
N VAL A 71 -4.59 -28.41 1.21
CA VAL A 71 -5.04 -27.63 2.37
C VAL A 71 -6.26 -26.80 2.00
N VAL A 72 -6.28 -26.17 0.81
CA VAL A 72 -7.47 -25.47 0.28
C VAL A 72 -8.68 -26.41 0.23
N ALA A 73 -8.49 -27.66 -0.21
CA ALA A 73 -9.56 -28.66 -0.25
C ALA A 73 -10.02 -29.09 1.16
N ALA A 74 -9.11 -29.20 2.13
CA ALA A 74 -9.43 -29.59 3.51
C ALA A 74 -10.25 -28.54 4.28
N TYR A 75 -10.06 -27.25 4.00
CA TYR A 75 -10.79 -26.15 4.65
C TYR A 75 -12.14 -25.81 4.01
N ARG A 76 -12.42 -26.28 2.79
CA ARG A 76 -13.65 -25.93 2.06
C ARG A 76 -14.90 -26.47 2.78
N GLY A 77 -15.87 -25.60 3.04
CA GLY A 77 -17.12 -25.94 3.71
C GLY A 77 -16.98 -26.26 5.20
N LYS A 78 -15.86 -25.87 5.82
CA LYS A 78 -15.58 -26.18 7.24
C LYS A 78 -15.95 -25.05 8.18
N LYS A 79 -16.69 -25.40 9.24
CA LYS A 79 -16.88 -24.52 10.38
C LYS A 79 -15.55 -24.26 11.07
N ARG A 80 -15.40 -23.06 11.64
CA ARG A 80 -14.21 -22.65 12.38
C ARG A 80 -13.82 -23.57 13.55
N SER A 81 -14.78 -24.30 14.14
CA SER A 81 -14.52 -25.30 15.20
C SER A 81 -14.14 -26.70 14.69
N GLU A 82 -14.17 -26.94 13.38
CA GLU A 82 -13.85 -28.24 12.76
C GLU A 82 -12.44 -28.31 12.16
N ALA A 83 -11.72 -27.18 12.11
CA ALA A 83 -10.39 -27.07 11.50
C ALA A 83 -9.51 -26.09 12.30
N PRO A 84 -8.19 -26.32 12.39
CA PRO A 84 -7.30 -25.46 13.17
C PRO A 84 -7.17 -24.06 12.53
N PRO A 85 -6.69 -23.04 13.28
CA PRO A 85 -6.62 -21.67 12.80
C PRO A 85 -5.92 -21.52 11.45
N HIS A 86 -6.60 -20.92 10.49
CA HIS A 86 -6.05 -20.65 9.15
C HIS A 86 -6.82 -19.54 8.42
N ILE A 87 -6.16 -18.82 7.53
CA ILE A 87 -6.79 -17.79 6.69
C ILE A 87 -7.91 -18.36 5.80
N PHE A 88 -7.77 -19.61 5.33
CA PHE A 88 -8.81 -20.29 4.54
C PHE A 88 -10.12 -20.50 5.31
N SER A 89 -10.07 -20.71 6.63
CA SER A 89 -11.28 -20.77 7.44
C SER A 89 -11.99 -19.40 7.46
N ILE A 90 -11.25 -18.30 7.61
CA ILE A 90 -11.84 -16.94 7.55
C ILE A 90 -12.50 -16.69 6.19
N SER A 91 -11.85 -17.02 5.08
CA SER A 91 -12.43 -16.83 3.74
C SER A 91 -13.64 -17.74 3.46
N ASP A 92 -13.61 -19.00 3.92
CA ASP A 92 -14.74 -19.92 3.74
C ASP A 92 -15.93 -19.53 4.62
N ASN A 93 -15.70 -19.08 5.85
CA ASN A 93 -16.77 -18.59 6.74
C ASN A 93 -17.39 -17.28 6.19
N ALA A 94 -16.60 -16.34 5.67
CA ALA A 94 -17.13 -15.18 4.96
C ALA A 94 -18.00 -15.59 3.75
N TYR A 95 -17.56 -16.57 2.96
CA TYR A 95 -18.36 -17.09 1.83
C TYR A 95 -19.66 -17.78 2.29
N GLN A 96 -19.63 -18.55 3.38
CA GLN A 96 -20.81 -19.19 3.94
C GLN A 96 -21.82 -18.16 4.50
N ASN A 97 -21.35 -17.16 5.24
CA ASN A 97 -22.20 -16.09 5.78
C ASN A 97 -22.84 -15.26 4.65
N MET A 98 -22.07 -14.89 3.62
CA MET A 98 -22.60 -14.19 2.44
C MET A 98 -23.77 -14.94 1.77
N LEU A 99 -23.73 -16.27 1.73
CA LEU A 99 -24.80 -17.09 1.14
C LEU A 99 -25.98 -17.34 2.09
N THR A 100 -25.70 -17.49 3.39
CA THR A 100 -26.72 -17.76 4.43
C THR A 100 -27.51 -16.50 4.76
N ASP A 101 -26.79 -15.44 5.14
CA ASP A 101 -27.33 -14.21 5.72
C ASP A 101 -27.73 -13.21 4.63
N ARG A 102 -27.22 -13.42 3.40
CA ARG A 102 -27.47 -12.59 2.20
C ARG A 102 -26.95 -11.16 2.34
N GLU A 103 -25.79 -11.02 2.99
CA GLU A 103 -25.11 -9.75 3.19
C GLU A 103 -23.71 -9.75 2.58
N ASN A 104 -23.27 -8.58 2.10
CA ASN A 104 -21.90 -8.39 1.64
C ASN A 104 -20.93 -8.50 2.81
N GLN A 105 -19.74 -9.06 2.55
CA GLN A 105 -18.75 -9.30 3.59
C GLN A 105 -17.51 -8.44 3.35
N SER A 106 -16.75 -8.17 4.41
CA SER A 106 -15.42 -7.56 4.30
C SER A 106 -14.39 -8.34 5.12
N ILE A 107 -13.19 -8.47 4.55
CA ILE A 107 -12.01 -8.99 5.23
C ILE A 107 -11.01 -7.84 5.28
N LEU A 108 -10.68 -7.38 6.48
CA LEU A 108 -9.70 -6.32 6.69
C LEU A 108 -8.33 -6.97 6.97
N ILE A 109 -7.35 -6.65 6.14
CA ILE A 109 -5.96 -7.06 6.27
C ILE A 109 -5.14 -5.78 6.45
N THR A 110 -4.24 -5.81 7.44
CA THR A 110 -3.29 -4.75 7.73
C THR A 110 -1.90 -5.36 7.65
N PRO A 111 -1.29 -5.50 6.44
CA PRO A 111 -0.56 -4.34 5.88
C PRO A 111 -0.30 -4.26 4.33
N VAL A 112 -0.19 -3.02 3.83
CA VAL A 112 0.45 -2.50 2.57
C VAL A 112 -0.46 -2.33 1.33
N ASN A 113 -0.64 -1.14 0.71
CA ASN A 113 -0.25 0.26 0.96
C ASN A 113 -1.17 1.24 0.17
N LEU A 114 -1.11 2.56 0.43
CA LEU A 114 -1.68 3.60 -0.45
C LEU A 114 -0.63 4.15 -1.45
N LEU A 115 -1.07 4.80 -2.54
CA LEU A 115 -0.16 5.41 -3.53
C LEU A 115 0.56 6.64 -2.95
N GLU A 116 1.75 6.42 -2.42
CA GLU A 116 2.63 7.45 -1.86
C GLU A 116 3.30 8.29 -2.97
N LYS A 117 2.71 9.44 -3.31
CA LYS A 117 3.15 10.24 -4.47
C LYS A 117 4.53 10.88 -4.28
N SER A 118 4.92 11.23 -3.06
CA SER A 118 6.26 11.68 -2.67
C SER A 118 7.36 10.78 -3.23
N ARG A 119 7.20 9.46 -3.04
CA ARG A 119 8.16 8.40 -3.39
C ARG A 119 8.65 8.45 -4.84
N VAL A 120 7.78 8.92 -5.75
CA VAL A 120 8.09 9.09 -7.19
C VAL A 120 9.28 10.01 -7.43
N ILE A 121 9.47 11.03 -6.59
CA ILE A 121 10.49 12.09 -6.79
C ILE A 121 11.48 12.22 -5.61
N PHE A 122 11.25 11.51 -4.52
CA PHE A 122 12.02 11.58 -3.27
C PHE A 122 12.14 10.20 -2.61
N GLN A 123 13.29 9.91 -2.00
CA GLN A 123 13.48 8.71 -1.18
C GLN A 123 14.27 9.04 0.09
N LEU A 124 13.94 8.39 1.20
CA LEU A 124 14.82 8.36 2.37
C LEU A 124 16.05 7.49 2.08
N LYS A 125 17.15 7.73 2.82
CA LYS A 125 18.45 7.09 2.56
C LYS A 125 18.42 5.55 2.54
N ALA A 126 17.58 4.94 3.37
CA ALA A 126 17.45 3.48 3.49
C ALA A 126 16.28 2.91 2.67
N GLU A 127 15.65 3.71 1.83
CA GLU A 127 14.49 3.33 1.02
C GLU A 127 14.79 3.39 -0.48
N ARG A 128 13.91 2.78 -1.28
CA ARG A 128 13.91 2.88 -2.75
C ARG A 128 12.61 3.50 -3.27
N ASN A 129 12.65 3.95 -4.52
CA ASN A 129 11.46 4.32 -5.32
C ASN A 129 10.65 3.05 -5.69
N TYR A 130 9.55 3.16 -6.43
CA TYR A 130 8.77 2.00 -6.88
C TYR A 130 9.60 1.01 -7.72
N HIS A 131 9.35 -0.29 -7.56
CA HIS A 131 10.10 -1.39 -8.19
C HIS A 131 10.23 -1.26 -9.71
N ILE A 132 9.19 -0.77 -10.39
CA ILE A 132 9.13 -0.65 -11.85
C ILE A 132 10.33 0.11 -12.46
N PHE A 133 10.87 1.11 -11.77
CA PHE A 133 12.04 1.84 -12.25
C PHE A 133 13.28 0.94 -12.34
N TYR A 134 13.56 0.17 -11.29
CA TYR A 134 14.73 -0.72 -11.23
C TYR A 134 14.53 -1.99 -12.06
N GLN A 135 13.30 -2.49 -12.15
CA GLN A 135 12.93 -3.57 -13.08
C GLN A 135 13.27 -3.19 -14.52
N ILE A 136 12.90 -1.98 -14.97
CA ILE A 136 13.25 -1.48 -16.31
C ILE A 136 14.78 -1.37 -16.46
N LEU A 137 15.47 -0.81 -15.46
CA LEU A 137 16.93 -0.63 -15.47
C LEU A 137 17.73 -1.94 -15.36
N SER A 138 17.10 -3.07 -15.02
CA SER A 138 17.74 -4.40 -14.93
C SER A 138 18.43 -4.88 -16.23
N ASN A 139 18.10 -4.26 -17.36
CA ASN A 139 18.56 -4.65 -18.70
C ASN A 139 18.14 -6.08 -19.11
N LYS A 140 17.13 -6.67 -18.45
CA LYS A 140 16.58 -7.98 -18.83
C LYS A 140 15.85 -7.95 -20.19
N LYS A 141 15.30 -6.79 -20.55
CA LYS A 141 14.71 -6.48 -21.86
C LYS A 141 15.42 -5.24 -22.45
N PRO A 142 16.59 -5.40 -23.10
CA PRO A 142 17.40 -4.28 -23.58
C PRO A 142 16.66 -3.33 -24.54
N GLU A 143 15.68 -3.84 -25.29
CA GLU A 143 14.84 -3.07 -26.18
C GLU A 143 14.01 -1.99 -25.46
N LEU A 144 13.75 -2.16 -24.15
CA LEU A 144 13.14 -1.12 -23.33
C LEU A 144 14.12 0.04 -23.09
N LEU A 145 15.40 -0.22 -22.84
CA LEU A 145 16.37 0.85 -22.61
C LEU A 145 16.52 1.73 -23.85
N GLU A 146 16.60 1.11 -25.03
CA GLU A 146 16.62 1.81 -26.32
C GLU A 146 15.32 2.59 -26.57
N THR A 147 14.16 1.97 -26.36
CA THR A 147 12.84 2.61 -26.58
C THR A 147 12.60 3.79 -25.63
N LEU A 148 13.12 3.71 -24.41
CA LEU A 148 12.95 4.72 -23.36
C LEU A 148 14.08 5.75 -23.32
N LEU A 149 15.08 5.63 -24.19
CA LEU A 149 16.24 6.52 -24.28
C LEU A 149 17.03 6.62 -22.95
N ILE A 150 17.13 5.51 -22.22
CA ILE A 150 17.76 5.41 -20.89
C ILE A 150 18.98 4.49 -20.88
N THR A 151 19.85 4.66 -19.89
CA THR A 151 20.92 3.74 -19.55
C THR A 151 20.41 2.65 -18.59
N ASN A 152 21.28 1.71 -18.21
CA ASN A 152 21.01 0.73 -17.14
C ASN A 152 21.56 1.17 -15.77
N ASN A 153 22.02 2.41 -15.62
CA ASN A 153 22.62 2.91 -14.38
C ASN A 153 21.59 3.75 -13.59
N PRO A 154 21.08 3.31 -12.42
CA PRO A 154 20.12 4.08 -11.64
C PRO A 154 20.63 5.46 -11.23
N TYR A 155 21.95 5.62 -11.00
CA TYR A 155 22.56 6.89 -10.60
C TYR A 155 22.57 7.96 -11.70
N ASP A 156 22.21 7.61 -12.93
CA ASP A 156 22.00 8.60 -13.99
C ASP A 156 20.66 9.37 -13.81
N TYR A 157 19.80 8.95 -12.86
CA TYR A 157 18.42 9.44 -12.71
C TYR A 157 18.11 9.92 -11.29
N SER A 158 18.08 11.24 -11.10
CA SER A 158 17.99 11.86 -9.76
C SER A 158 16.75 11.46 -8.94
N TYR A 159 15.66 11.08 -9.60
CA TYR A 159 14.40 10.68 -8.96
C TYR A 159 14.37 9.22 -8.47
N VAL A 160 15.38 8.39 -8.78
CA VAL A 160 15.39 6.97 -8.38
C VAL A 160 16.67 6.55 -7.65
N SER A 161 17.57 7.48 -7.33
CA SER A 161 18.88 7.16 -6.75
C SER A 161 19.25 8.00 -5.51
N GLN A 162 18.25 8.47 -4.76
CA GLN A 162 18.48 9.27 -3.55
C GLN A 162 18.73 8.40 -2.31
N GLY A 163 18.16 7.20 -2.30
CA GLY A 163 18.37 6.15 -1.31
C GLY A 163 18.99 4.90 -1.93
N GLU A 164 18.48 3.73 -1.54
CA GLU A 164 18.96 2.43 -2.01
C GLU A 164 18.45 2.11 -3.42
N VAL A 165 19.31 1.51 -4.24
CA VAL A 165 19.00 1.15 -5.64
C VAL A 165 18.76 -0.34 -5.86
N THR A 166 19.20 -1.19 -4.92
CA THR A 166 19.09 -2.66 -4.96
C THR A 166 18.61 -3.22 -3.62
N VAL A 167 17.91 -4.36 -3.62
CA VAL A 167 17.47 -5.04 -2.40
C VAL A 167 17.91 -6.51 -2.46
N ALA A 168 18.61 -6.99 -1.42
CA ALA A 168 19.25 -8.32 -1.45
C ALA A 168 18.28 -9.52 -1.61
N SER A 169 16.98 -9.32 -1.39
CA SER A 169 15.94 -10.35 -1.53
C SER A 169 15.07 -10.22 -2.79
N ILE A 170 15.42 -9.31 -3.72
CA ILE A 170 14.63 -9.03 -4.93
C ILE A 170 15.54 -9.13 -6.16
N ASP A 171 15.17 -9.96 -7.14
CA ASP A 171 15.77 -9.92 -8.47
C ASP A 171 14.88 -9.08 -9.40
N ASP A 172 15.22 -7.79 -9.53
CA ASP A 172 14.49 -6.85 -10.39
C ASP A 172 14.43 -7.33 -11.87
N SER A 173 15.30 -8.26 -12.30
CA SER A 173 15.31 -8.87 -13.63
C SER A 173 14.21 -9.92 -13.81
N GLU A 174 14.01 -10.79 -12.82
CA GLU A 174 12.92 -11.79 -12.85
C GLU A 174 11.56 -11.10 -12.68
N GLU A 175 11.50 -10.11 -11.79
CA GLU A 175 10.32 -9.27 -11.57
C GLU A 175 9.90 -8.47 -12.80
N LEU A 176 10.83 -7.99 -13.65
CA LEU A 176 10.48 -7.39 -14.94
C LEU A 176 9.75 -8.38 -15.86
N MET A 177 10.21 -9.63 -15.93
CA MET A 177 9.60 -10.67 -16.77
C MET A 177 8.21 -11.06 -16.26
N ALA A 178 8.05 -11.15 -14.94
CA ALA A 178 6.74 -11.37 -14.31
C ALA A 178 5.78 -10.22 -14.61
N THR A 179 6.25 -8.97 -14.50
CA THR A 179 5.45 -7.76 -14.77
C THR A 179 5.05 -7.64 -16.25
N ASP A 180 5.97 -7.88 -17.18
CA ASP A 180 5.70 -7.86 -18.63
C ASP A 180 4.71 -8.96 -19.04
N SER A 181 4.81 -10.14 -18.43
CA SER A 181 3.87 -11.25 -18.62
C SER A 181 2.49 -10.96 -18.01
N ALA A 182 2.45 -10.27 -16.85
CA ALA A 182 1.20 -9.90 -16.19
C ALA A 182 0.36 -8.94 -17.04
N PHE A 183 0.99 -7.97 -17.72
CA PHE A 183 0.29 -7.11 -18.69
C PHE A 183 -0.39 -7.93 -19.80
N ASP A 184 0.30 -8.93 -20.34
CA ASP A 184 -0.23 -9.77 -21.43
C ASP A 184 -1.38 -10.66 -20.94
N VAL A 185 -1.26 -11.25 -19.75
CA VAL A 185 -2.33 -12.04 -19.10
C VAL A 185 -3.56 -11.18 -18.76
N LEU A 186 -3.35 -9.94 -18.33
CA LEU A 186 -4.43 -8.97 -18.08
C LEU A 186 -5.02 -8.37 -19.36
N GLY A 187 -4.53 -8.78 -20.53
CA GLY A 187 -5.06 -8.40 -21.83
C GLY A 187 -4.76 -6.95 -22.22
N PHE A 188 -3.64 -6.37 -21.75
CA PHE A 188 -3.15 -5.10 -22.26
C PHE A 188 -2.64 -5.27 -23.69
N THR A 189 -2.94 -4.31 -24.55
CA THR A 189 -2.36 -4.28 -25.90
C THR A 189 -0.88 -3.89 -25.85
N ALA A 190 -0.12 -4.23 -26.90
CA ALA A 190 1.29 -3.85 -27.00
C ALA A 190 1.49 -2.31 -26.97
N GLU A 191 0.53 -1.54 -27.50
CA GLU A 191 0.55 -0.07 -27.45
C GLU A 191 0.29 0.46 -26.03
N GLU A 192 -0.71 -0.08 -25.33
CA GLU A 192 -0.98 0.25 -23.92
C GLU A 192 0.23 -0.06 -23.03
N LYS A 193 0.81 -1.26 -23.17
CA LYS A 193 2.01 -1.70 -22.44
C LYS A 193 3.21 -0.80 -22.73
N ALA A 194 3.47 -0.49 -24.01
CA ALA A 194 4.53 0.44 -24.40
C ALA A 194 4.27 1.87 -23.87
N GLY A 195 3.01 2.31 -23.78
CA GLY A 195 2.62 3.59 -23.20
C GLY A 195 2.99 3.71 -21.72
N VAL A 196 2.71 2.67 -20.91
CA VAL A 196 3.10 2.64 -19.49
C VAL A 196 4.61 2.72 -19.33
N TYR A 197 5.37 1.93 -20.10
CA TYR A 197 6.84 2.00 -20.07
C TYR A 197 7.35 3.38 -20.48
N LYS A 198 6.82 3.98 -21.57
CA LYS A 198 7.18 5.34 -22.04
C LYS A 198 6.93 6.43 -21.01
N LEU A 199 5.78 6.42 -20.35
CA LEU A 199 5.46 7.37 -19.29
C LEU A 199 6.39 7.19 -18.07
N THR A 200 6.72 5.95 -17.72
CA THR A 200 7.69 5.65 -16.63
C THR A 200 9.09 6.15 -16.98
N GLY A 201 9.56 5.94 -18.21
CA GLY A 201 10.82 6.49 -18.72
C GLY A 201 10.84 8.02 -18.74
N ALA A 202 9.76 8.67 -19.18
CA ALA A 202 9.64 10.13 -19.19
C ALA A 202 9.76 10.75 -17.79
N ILE A 203 9.25 10.09 -16.74
CA ILE A 203 9.40 10.52 -15.34
C ILE A 203 10.86 10.50 -14.87
N MET A 204 11.66 9.53 -15.32
CA MET A 204 13.10 9.51 -14.99
C MET A 204 13.84 10.69 -15.64
N HIS A 205 13.53 10.99 -16.91
CA HIS A 205 14.07 12.17 -17.62
C HIS A 205 13.60 13.51 -17.00
N PHE A 206 12.37 13.59 -16.46
CA PHE A 206 11.91 14.78 -15.74
C PHE A 206 12.81 15.14 -14.55
N GLY A 207 13.32 14.15 -13.82
CA GLY A 207 14.26 14.38 -12.71
C GLY A 207 15.62 14.95 -13.13
N ASN A 208 15.97 14.82 -14.41
CA ASN A 208 17.27 15.23 -14.94
C ASN A 208 17.27 16.57 -15.66
N MET A 209 16.09 17.12 -16.01
CA MET A 209 15.99 18.44 -16.65
C MET A 209 16.67 19.53 -15.81
N LYS A 210 17.57 20.31 -16.41
CA LYS A 210 18.31 21.37 -15.72
C LYS A 210 17.81 22.76 -16.10
N PHE A 211 17.75 23.64 -15.12
CA PHE A 211 17.37 25.04 -15.26
C PHE A 211 18.32 25.93 -14.47
N LYS A 212 18.60 27.10 -15.03
CA LYS A 212 19.43 28.14 -14.43
C LYS A 212 18.68 29.47 -14.37
N GLN A 213 19.18 30.38 -13.56
CA GLN A 213 18.67 31.74 -13.50
C GLN A 213 19.21 32.54 -14.69
N LYS A 214 18.33 33.21 -15.42
CA LYS A 214 18.68 34.08 -16.54
C LYS A 214 19.49 35.29 -16.07
N GLN A 215 20.48 35.70 -16.85
CA GLN A 215 21.37 36.80 -16.45
C GLN A 215 20.59 38.11 -16.25
N ARG A 216 20.68 38.68 -15.04
CA ARG A 216 20.03 39.94 -14.60
C ARG A 216 18.51 39.89 -14.40
N GLU A 217 17.90 38.70 -14.42
CA GLU A 217 16.47 38.51 -14.14
C GLU A 217 16.31 37.40 -13.08
N GLU A 218 15.18 37.36 -12.35
CA GLU A 218 14.87 36.25 -11.42
C GLU A 218 14.25 35.04 -12.11
N GLN A 219 14.05 35.12 -13.43
CA GLN A 219 13.37 34.09 -14.22
C GLN A 219 14.31 32.91 -14.53
N ALA A 220 13.72 31.72 -14.61
CA ALA A 220 14.38 30.50 -15.03
C ALA A 220 14.49 30.42 -16.56
N GLU A 221 15.61 29.90 -17.04
CA GLU A 221 15.80 29.45 -18.42
C GLU A 221 16.34 28.00 -18.43
N PRO A 222 16.05 27.19 -19.47
CA PRO A 222 16.60 25.84 -19.60
C PRO A 222 18.12 25.85 -19.67
N ASP A 223 18.77 24.93 -18.96
CA ASP A 223 20.23 24.74 -18.98
C ASP A 223 20.59 23.48 -19.76
N GLY A 224 20.28 23.52 -21.06
CA GLY A 224 20.25 22.37 -21.96
C GLY A 224 18.82 21.87 -22.20
N THR A 225 18.65 21.04 -23.24
CA THR A 225 17.34 20.50 -23.63
C THR A 225 17.29 18.98 -23.66
N GLU A 226 18.41 18.27 -23.48
CA GLU A 226 18.52 16.83 -23.76
C GLU A 226 17.43 15.97 -23.08
N ASP A 227 17.28 16.05 -21.75
CA ASP A 227 16.26 15.28 -21.02
C ASP A 227 14.83 15.80 -21.29
N ALA A 228 14.68 17.07 -21.67
CA ALA A 228 13.41 17.64 -22.12
C ALA A 228 13.01 17.12 -23.50
N ASP A 229 13.96 16.95 -24.41
CA ASP A 229 13.77 16.38 -25.74
C ASP A 229 13.41 14.89 -25.63
N LYS A 230 14.12 14.13 -24.78
CA LYS A 230 13.81 12.71 -24.49
C LYS A 230 12.41 12.54 -23.89
N SER A 231 12.10 13.25 -22.80
CA SER A 231 10.79 13.15 -22.15
C SER A 231 9.64 13.62 -23.05
N ALA A 232 9.81 14.72 -23.79
CA ALA A 232 8.82 15.18 -24.76
C ALA A 232 8.59 14.16 -25.87
N TYR A 233 9.65 13.55 -26.41
CA TYR A 233 9.55 12.48 -27.41
C TYR A 233 8.73 11.28 -26.89
N LEU A 234 9.04 10.79 -25.69
CA LEU A 234 8.33 9.65 -25.08
C LEU A 234 6.84 9.93 -24.84
N MET A 235 6.50 11.19 -24.54
CA MET A 235 5.12 11.63 -24.29
C MET A 235 4.39 12.14 -25.56
N GLY A 236 5.04 12.15 -26.72
CA GLY A 236 4.45 12.69 -27.96
C GLY A 236 4.22 14.21 -27.94
N LEU A 237 5.05 14.96 -27.21
CA LEU A 237 4.96 16.40 -27.01
C LEU A 237 6.04 17.15 -27.82
N ASN A 238 5.85 18.47 -27.98
CA ASN A 238 6.91 19.36 -28.46
C ASN A 238 7.76 19.86 -27.27
N SER A 239 9.07 19.61 -27.32
CA SER A 239 10.02 19.99 -26.26
C SER A 239 10.08 21.51 -26.00
N ALA A 240 10.05 22.33 -27.05
CA ALA A 240 10.07 23.78 -26.90
C ALA A 240 8.79 24.31 -26.23
N ASP A 241 7.62 23.73 -26.55
CA ASP A 241 6.37 24.07 -25.87
C ASP A 241 6.31 23.56 -24.41
N LEU A 242 6.91 22.39 -24.12
CA LEU A 242 7.06 21.87 -22.76
C LEU A 242 7.93 22.82 -21.91
N LEU A 243 9.14 23.14 -22.36
CA LEU A 243 10.06 24.06 -21.67
C LEU A 243 9.45 25.46 -21.51
N LYS A 244 8.74 25.95 -22.53
CA LYS A 244 8.01 27.21 -22.47
C LYS A 244 6.86 27.16 -21.45
N GLY A 245 6.12 26.05 -21.38
CA GLY A 245 5.05 25.85 -20.40
C GLY A 245 5.56 25.80 -18.97
N LEU A 246 6.76 25.25 -18.75
CA LEU A 246 7.42 25.17 -17.44
C LEU A 246 7.96 26.55 -17.00
N CYS A 247 8.80 27.20 -17.82
CA CYS A 247 9.41 28.49 -17.45
C CYS A 247 8.44 29.68 -17.54
N HIS A 248 7.47 29.64 -18.46
CA HIS A 248 6.56 30.75 -18.80
C HIS A 248 5.08 30.29 -18.90
N PRO A 249 4.50 29.68 -17.86
CA PRO A 249 3.10 29.25 -17.86
C PRO A 249 2.13 30.39 -18.18
N ARG A 250 1.09 30.06 -18.96
CA ARG A 250 -0.02 30.96 -19.29
C ARG A 250 -1.16 30.75 -18.29
N VAL A 251 -1.34 31.72 -17.40
CA VAL A 251 -2.40 31.69 -16.37
C VAL A 251 -3.63 32.44 -16.90
N LYS A 252 -4.81 31.84 -16.79
CA LYS A 252 -6.07 32.52 -17.12
C LYS A 252 -6.49 33.43 -15.96
N VAL A 253 -6.65 34.72 -16.22
CA VAL A 253 -7.09 35.73 -15.24
C VAL A 253 -8.34 36.41 -15.80
N GLY A 254 -9.50 36.08 -15.22
CA GLY A 254 -10.79 36.45 -15.81
C GLY A 254 -10.96 35.83 -17.19
N ASN A 255 -11.08 36.67 -18.22
CA ASN A 255 -11.24 36.25 -19.62
C ASN A 255 -9.93 36.21 -20.42
N GLU A 256 -8.83 36.71 -19.86
CA GLU A 256 -7.54 36.85 -20.57
C GLU A 256 -6.51 35.82 -20.10
N TYR A 257 -5.47 35.59 -20.91
CA TYR A 257 -4.34 34.73 -20.58
C TYR A 257 -3.08 35.57 -20.42
N VAL A 258 -2.52 35.59 -19.21
CA VAL A 258 -1.29 36.29 -18.88
C VAL A 258 -0.14 35.28 -18.82
N THR A 259 0.96 35.56 -19.52
CA THR A 259 2.19 34.77 -19.42
C THR A 259 2.95 35.20 -18.17
N LYS A 260 3.21 34.27 -17.25
CA LYS A 260 3.94 34.51 -16.01
C LYS A 260 5.27 33.77 -16.05
N GLY A 261 6.40 34.47 -15.91
CA GLY A 261 7.70 33.83 -15.70
C GLY A 261 7.79 33.19 -14.31
N GLN A 262 8.44 32.03 -14.23
CA GLN A 262 8.78 31.35 -12.98
C GLN A 262 10.27 31.52 -12.64
N ASN A 263 10.61 31.44 -11.36
CA ASN A 263 12.00 31.29 -10.91
C ASN A 263 12.43 29.80 -10.93
N VAL A 264 13.73 29.54 -10.77
CA VAL A 264 14.31 28.18 -10.89
C VAL A 264 13.67 27.17 -9.92
N GLN A 265 13.43 27.57 -8.67
CA GLN A 265 12.81 26.71 -7.66
C GLN A 265 11.34 26.40 -7.99
N GLN A 266 10.59 27.37 -8.53
CA GLN A 266 9.21 27.16 -8.99
C GLN A 266 9.14 26.20 -10.17
N VAL A 267 10.11 26.24 -11.08
CA VAL A 267 10.18 25.30 -12.21
C VAL A 267 10.44 23.88 -11.71
N TYR A 268 11.45 23.66 -10.85
CA TYR A 268 11.71 22.33 -10.27
C TYR A 268 10.51 21.78 -9.47
N TYR A 269 9.82 22.65 -8.71
CA TYR A 269 8.58 22.25 -8.02
C TYR A 269 7.46 21.85 -9.00
N SER A 270 7.32 22.60 -10.10
CA SER A 270 6.32 22.32 -11.15
C SER A 270 6.62 21.01 -11.89
N ILE A 271 7.89 20.68 -12.13
CA ILE A 271 8.32 19.41 -12.73
C ILE A 271 8.07 18.24 -11.77
N GLY A 272 8.43 18.38 -10.49
CA GLY A 272 8.13 17.36 -9.48
C GLY A 272 6.62 17.15 -9.31
N ALA A 273 5.81 18.21 -9.39
CA ALA A 273 4.35 18.09 -9.41
C ALA A 273 3.83 17.38 -10.66
N LEU A 274 4.40 17.66 -11.84
CA LEU A 274 4.05 16.99 -13.10
C LEU A 274 4.41 15.49 -13.07
N ALA A 275 5.62 15.13 -12.61
CA ALA A 275 6.05 13.74 -12.44
C ALA A 275 5.08 12.94 -11.56
N LYS A 276 4.74 13.48 -10.39
CA LYS A 276 3.75 12.89 -9.47
C LYS A 276 2.36 12.74 -10.11
N ALA A 277 1.90 13.77 -10.83
CA ALA A 277 0.59 13.76 -11.49
C ALA A 277 0.53 12.78 -12.67
N VAL A 278 1.61 12.61 -13.44
CA VAL A 278 1.70 11.61 -14.52
C VAL A 278 1.68 10.21 -13.93
N TYR A 279 2.50 9.93 -12.91
CA TYR A 279 2.53 8.61 -12.26
C TYR A 279 1.19 8.24 -11.63
N GLU A 280 0.56 9.16 -10.90
CA GLU A 280 -0.79 8.97 -10.33
C GLU A 280 -1.84 8.67 -11.42
N LYS A 281 -1.87 9.47 -12.50
CA LYS A 281 -2.86 9.28 -13.57
C LYS A 281 -2.63 7.99 -14.32
N MET A 282 -1.38 7.60 -14.55
CA MET A 282 -1.01 6.31 -15.11
C MET A 282 -1.46 5.15 -14.22
N PHE A 283 -1.18 5.22 -12.90
CA PHE A 283 -1.59 4.20 -11.93
C PHE A 283 -3.12 4.06 -11.87
N ASN A 284 -3.85 5.17 -11.72
CA ASN A 284 -5.32 5.17 -11.70
C ASN A 284 -5.91 4.67 -13.02
N TRP A 285 -5.29 5.00 -14.16
CA TRP A 285 -5.70 4.45 -15.46
C TRP A 285 -5.46 2.93 -15.54
N MET A 286 -4.33 2.41 -15.04
CA MET A 286 -4.07 0.97 -14.98
C MET A 286 -5.12 0.26 -14.12
N VAL A 287 -5.49 0.81 -12.96
CA VAL A 287 -6.56 0.26 -12.10
C VAL A 287 -7.89 0.19 -12.86
N VAL A 288 -8.30 1.27 -13.54
CA VAL A 288 -9.50 1.25 -14.39
C VAL A 288 -9.39 0.23 -15.52
N ARG A 289 -8.22 0.12 -16.16
CA ARG A 289 -7.97 -0.80 -17.28
C ARG A 289 -8.02 -2.28 -16.86
N ILE A 290 -7.51 -2.58 -15.66
CA ILE A 290 -7.58 -3.91 -15.02
C ILE A 290 -9.03 -4.22 -14.63
N ASN A 291 -9.74 -3.30 -14.00
CA ASN A 291 -11.15 -3.47 -13.64
C ASN A 291 -12.01 -3.77 -14.88
N ASN A 292 -11.76 -3.11 -16.01
CA ASN A 292 -12.42 -3.40 -17.28
C ASN A 292 -12.09 -4.79 -17.85
N SER A 293 -10.87 -5.32 -17.63
CA SER A 293 -10.51 -6.70 -18.01
C SER A 293 -11.16 -7.75 -17.11
N LEU A 294 -11.35 -7.43 -15.83
CA LEU A 294 -11.98 -8.33 -14.84
C LEU A 294 -13.52 -8.25 -14.85
N GLU A 295 -14.10 -7.22 -15.48
CA GLU A 295 -15.54 -7.03 -15.56
C GLU A 295 -16.21 -8.08 -16.45
N THR A 296 -17.05 -8.92 -15.83
CA THR A 296 -17.93 -9.85 -16.53
C THR A 296 -19.37 -9.33 -16.56
N LYS A 297 -20.11 -9.70 -17.62
CA LYS A 297 -21.54 -9.41 -17.81
C LYS A 297 -22.48 -10.27 -16.94
N GLN A 298 -21.95 -11.07 -16.02
CA GLN A 298 -22.76 -11.90 -15.14
C GLN A 298 -23.42 -11.03 -14.06
N PRO A 299 -24.70 -11.26 -13.70
CA PRO A 299 -25.36 -10.51 -12.64
C PRO A 299 -24.69 -10.80 -11.30
N ARG A 300 -24.41 -9.74 -10.53
CA ARG A 300 -23.78 -9.82 -9.20
C ARG A 300 -24.84 -9.50 -8.14
N GLN A 301 -24.98 -10.35 -7.14
CA GLN A 301 -25.93 -10.16 -6.02
C GLN A 301 -25.22 -9.69 -4.75
N TYR A 302 -24.05 -10.28 -4.46
CA TYR A 302 -23.24 -10.01 -3.27
C TYR A 302 -21.76 -9.91 -3.64
N PHE A 303 -20.95 -9.34 -2.75
CA PHE A 303 -19.50 -9.31 -2.86
C PHE A 303 -18.82 -9.58 -1.51
N ILE A 304 -17.56 -10.03 -1.58
CA ILE A 304 -16.63 -10.07 -0.46
C ILE A 304 -15.53 -9.07 -0.78
N GLY A 305 -15.47 -7.98 -0.03
CA GLY A 305 -14.41 -6.98 -0.14
C GLY A 305 -13.18 -7.43 0.65
N VAL A 306 -11.99 -7.34 0.07
CA VAL A 306 -10.74 -7.45 0.83
C VAL A 306 -10.13 -6.06 0.88
N LEU A 307 -9.99 -5.52 2.08
CA LEU A 307 -9.30 -4.26 2.32
C LEU A 307 -7.86 -4.57 2.71
N ASP A 308 -6.91 -4.05 1.96
CA ASP A 308 -5.48 -4.11 2.24
C ASP A 308 -4.93 -2.68 2.25
N ILE A 309 -4.33 -2.27 3.36
CA ILE A 309 -3.89 -0.89 3.62
C ILE A 309 -2.61 -0.86 4.46
N ALA A 310 -1.80 0.19 4.28
CA ALA A 310 -0.60 0.43 5.08
C ALA A 310 -0.93 0.38 6.58
N GLY A 311 -0.17 -0.39 7.37
CA GLY A 311 -0.29 -0.37 8.83
C GLY A 311 0.14 0.96 9.44
N PHE A 312 -0.02 1.12 10.75
CA PHE A 312 0.44 2.33 11.45
C PHE A 312 1.97 2.43 11.40
N GLU A 313 2.49 3.55 10.91
CA GLU A 313 3.93 3.80 10.71
C GLU A 313 4.48 4.78 11.75
N ILE A 314 5.66 4.45 12.31
CA ILE A 314 6.41 5.34 13.20
C ILE A 314 7.87 5.33 12.77
N PHE A 315 8.31 6.43 12.17
CA PHE A 315 9.71 6.65 11.77
C PHE A 315 10.37 7.76 12.61
N ASP A 316 11.71 7.86 12.53
CA ASP A 316 12.46 8.98 13.11
C ASP A 316 12.05 10.34 12.52
N PHE A 317 11.54 10.32 11.28
CA PHE A 317 11.00 11.48 10.58
C PHE A 317 9.68 11.08 9.91
N ASN A 318 8.57 11.63 10.39
CA ASN A 318 7.23 11.39 9.87
C ASN A 318 6.77 12.61 9.07
N SER A 319 6.35 12.42 7.81
CA SER A 319 5.86 13.49 6.95
C SER A 319 4.32 13.48 6.86
N PHE A 320 3.78 14.24 5.90
CA PHE A 320 2.33 14.29 5.65
C PHE A 320 1.77 12.90 5.25
N GLU A 321 2.59 12.09 4.60
CA GLU A 321 2.31 10.73 4.20
C GLU A 321 2.01 9.83 5.41
N GLN A 322 2.88 9.82 6.43
CA GLN A 322 2.62 9.10 7.69
C GLN A 322 1.39 9.63 8.42
N LEU A 323 1.11 10.94 8.38
CA LEU A 323 -0.13 11.49 8.96
C LEU A 323 -1.37 10.90 8.27
N CYS A 324 -1.39 10.83 6.93
CA CYS A 324 -2.50 10.23 6.19
C CYS A 324 -2.66 8.72 6.46
N ILE A 325 -1.54 7.98 6.53
CA ILE A 325 -1.52 6.55 6.84
C ILE A 325 -2.04 6.30 8.27
N ASN A 326 -1.49 7.00 9.25
CA ASN A 326 -1.84 6.82 10.66
C ASN A 326 -3.27 7.27 10.95
N PHE A 327 -3.74 8.37 10.36
CA PHE A 327 -5.15 8.78 10.45
C PHE A 327 -6.11 7.74 9.86
N THR A 328 -5.73 7.09 8.76
CA THR A 328 -6.52 5.99 8.17
C THR A 328 -6.57 4.78 9.11
N ASN A 329 -5.45 4.44 9.74
CA ASN A 329 -5.39 3.37 10.75
C ASN A 329 -6.21 3.72 12.00
N GLU A 330 -6.14 4.96 12.50
CA GLU A 330 -6.93 5.44 13.63
C GLU A 330 -8.43 5.26 13.39
N LYS A 331 -8.90 5.63 12.19
CA LYS A 331 -10.30 5.43 11.76
C LYS A 331 -10.68 3.96 11.62
N LEU A 332 -9.80 3.11 11.11
CA LEU A 332 -10.07 1.67 10.99
C LEU A 332 -10.07 0.98 12.35
N GLN A 333 -9.22 1.40 13.28
CA GLN A 333 -9.23 0.94 14.66
C GLN A 333 -10.51 1.41 15.39
N GLN A 334 -10.98 2.65 15.15
CA GLN A 334 -12.26 3.12 15.67
C GLN A 334 -13.45 2.33 15.10
N PHE A 335 -13.46 2.06 13.79
CA PHE A 335 -14.47 1.22 13.13
C PHE A 335 -14.50 -0.19 13.75
N PHE A 336 -13.33 -0.79 13.96
CA PHE A 336 -13.15 -2.06 14.63
C PHE A 336 -13.67 -2.03 16.07
N ASN A 337 -13.29 -1.03 16.87
CA ASN A 337 -13.72 -0.88 18.27
C ASN A 337 -15.24 -0.74 18.35
N HIS A 338 -15.84 0.07 17.48
CA HIS A 338 -17.29 0.24 17.41
C HIS A 338 -18.00 -1.07 17.02
N HIS A 339 -17.53 -1.74 15.97
CA HIS A 339 -18.14 -3.00 15.52
C HIS A 339 -18.04 -4.10 16.59
N MET A 340 -16.91 -4.21 17.29
CA MET A 340 -16.69 -5.28 18.27
C MET A 340 -17.27 -5.01 19.66
N PHE A 341 -17.28 -3.76 20.13
CA PHE A 341 -17.71 -3.47 21.50
C PHE A 341 -19.09 -2.83 21.57
N VAL A 342 -19.53 -2.09 20.55
CA VAL A 342 -20.85 -1.43 20.60
C VAL A 342 -21.93 -2.33 20.02
N LEU A 343 -21.73 -2.89 18.82
CA LEU A 343 -22.77 -3.71 18.17
C LEU A 343 -23.06 -5.02 18.91
N GLU A 344 -22.04 -5.71 19.44
CA GLU A 344 -22.24 -6.90 20.30
C GLU A 344 -23.09 -6.57 21.54
N GLN A 345 -22.83 -5.45 22.21
CA GLN A 345 -23.61 -5.01 23.38
C GLN A 345 -25.01 -4.51 23.01
N GLU A 346 -25.23 -4.03 21.79
CA GLU A 346 -26.57 -3.76 21.26
C GLU A 346 -27.33 -5.06 20.95
N GLU A 347 -26.66 -6.09 20.43
CA GLU A 347 -27.28 -7.39 20.14
C GLU A 347 -27.73 -8.09 21.43
N TYR A 348 -26.90 -8.09 22.48
CA TYR A 348 -27.30 -8.59 23.80
C TYR A 348 -28.59 -7.91 24.32
N LYS A 349 -28.74 -6.60 24.08
CA LYS A 349 -29.96 -5.85 24.45
C LYS A 349 -31.16 -6.22 23.58
N LYS A 350 -30.99 -6.49 22.28
CA LYS A 350 -32.07 -6.95 21.39
C LYS A 350 -32.57 -8.35 21.78
N GLU A 351 -31.65 -9.25 22.10
CA GLU A 351 -31.93 -10.62 22.57
C GLU A 351 -32.47 -10.66 24.02
N GLY A 352 -32.56 -9.52 24.70
CA GLY A 352 -33.11 -9.42 26.05
C GLY A 352 -32.20 -9.98 27.15
N ILE A 353 -30.90 -10.10 26.88
CA ILE A 353 -29.89 -10.51 27.85
C ILE A 353 -29.64 -9.36 28.82
N GLU A 354 -29.71 -9.64 30.13
CA GLU A 354 -29.37 -8.66 31.17
C GLU A 354 -27.85 -8.44 31.16
N TRP A 355 -27.43 -7.33 30.54
CA TRP A 355 -26.04 -6.96 30.33
C TRP A 355 -25.78 -5.52 30.78
N GLU A 356 -24.85 -5.35 31.73
CA GLU A 356 -24.36 -4.04 32.12
C GLU A 356 -23.39 -3.50 31.06
N PHE A 357 -23.61 -2.27 30.60
CA PHE A 357 -22.79 -1.70 29.53
C PHE A 357 -21.35 -1.49 30.00
N ILE A 358 -20.41 -2.14 29.32
CA ILE A 358 -18.97 -1.98 29.54
C ILE A 358 -18.46 -0.92 28.56
N ASP A 359 -17.99 0.19 29.10
CA ASP A 359 -17.14 1.12 28.39
C ASP A 359 -15.70 0.59 28.43
N PHE A 360 -15.15 0.28 27.26
CA PHE A 360 -13.79 -0.23 27.11
C PHE A 360 -12.74 0.90 27.06
N GLY A 361 -13.15 2.18 27.06
CA GLY A 361 -12.25 3.34 27.04
C GLY A 361 -11.45 3.52 25.74
N MET A 362 -11.72 2.70 24.73
CA MET A 362 -11.02 2.68 23.43
C MET A 362 -11.71 3.61 22.40
N ASP A 363 -12.10 4.81 22.82
CA ASP A 363 -12.67 5.81 21.92
C ASP A 363 -11.58 6.71 21.33
N LEU A 364 -11.30 6.49 20.04
CA LEU A 364 -10.32 7.27 19.27
C LEU A 364 -10.93 8.53 18.65
N GLN A 365 -12.23 8.80 18.87
CA GLN A 365 -12.94 9.91 18.26
C GLN A 365 -12.29 11.27 18.54
N ALA A 366 -11.66 11.47 19.70
CA ALA A 366 -10.95 12.71 20.02
C ALA A 366 -9.71 12.94 19.12
N CYS A 367 -8.98 11.88 18.76
CA CYS A 367 -7.84 11.95 17.85
C CYS A 367 -8.29 12.18 16.40
N ILE A 368 -9.37 11.47 16.00
CA ILE A 368 -9.99 11.60 14.69
C ILE A 368 -10.54 13.03 14.47
N ASP A 369 -11.29 13.55 15.45
CA ASP A 369 -11.88 14.89 15.41
C ASP A 369 -10.81 15.98 15.31
N LEU A 370 -9.67 15.83 15.99
CA LEU A 370 -8.55 16.78 15.92
C LEU A 370 -7.95 16.92 14.51
N ILE A 371 -8.11 15.91 13.65
CA ILE A 371 -7.54 15.87 12.30
C ILE A 371 -8.56 16.28 11.23
N GLU A 372 -9.86 16.01 11.42
CA GLU A 372 -10.89 16.24 10.39
C GLU A 372 -11.98 17.29 10.68
N LYS A 373 -11.99 17.91 11.87
CA LYS A 373 -12.93 18.98 12.25
C LYS A 373 -12.23 20.31 12.53
#